data_AF-A0A0A8YZ25-F1
#
_entry.id   AF-A0A0A8YZ25-F1
#
_cell.length_a   1.000
_cell.length_b   1.000
_cell.length_c   1.000
_cell.angle_alpha   90.00
_cell.angle_beta   90.00
_cell.angle_gamma   90.00
#
_symmetry.space_group_name_H-M   'P 1'
#
loop_
_entity.id
_entity.type
_entity.pdbx_description
1 polymer ?
#
loop_
_entity_poly.entity_id
_entity_poly.type
_entity_poly.pdbx_seq_one_letter_code
_entity_poly.pdbx_strand_id
1 'polypeptide(L)'
;MLSSLPSCAAFQSKSNGKYLRYYVGDDEGAKNQLLDLSGDDVLNPYTRFHVEASSKHDGLVHIRCCYNNKYWVAQQGCPDEWWIAGGADEPEEDLSQQSCTLFQLKPVAEDPNTIRFHHAGLGKYSGIFSDSNNRADEGVQSCLHVGSEEQSEQFTLVILSQRLLPKYVCFKGENGRYLSGQLLNGRNQLLFSSQDIADPTTRHTSIANSNGTMVIKSDHFGLFWRNIHRSNLSAWIRAESSDPSNLHPDTLFQAFLLSNGGIGLLSIGNNRYCMRNRSPDVPDGLAAAEIAPSRPQVVLWCEEPVLSREIGDIEFRVSQARIYDERTLTLATASATNHTSSVMRVRFTMDFTVTATRGWSSSVMLRSPNVATTISSPTLTTDGRIVIPTGEVVTEQLSWGATTESRLPESVQRVVDMPAMTKVTVTYRARESKYDVPFSYRQVDKMIDGEEVTLQFYDGIYSGGNVHSVTFETKEEKIDQ
;
A
#
# COMPACT_ATOMS: atom_id res chain seq x y z
N MET A 1 13.47 -23.09 -4.17
CA MET A 1 13.65 -21.62 -4.20
C MET A 1 12.37 -21.02 -4.73
N LEU A 2 11.79 -20.03 -4.04
CA LEU A 2 10.71 -19.21 -4.60
C LEU A 2 11.28 -18.49 -5.84
N SER A 3 10.81 -18.85 -7.03
CA SER A 3 11.34 -18.37 -8.33
C SER A 3 11.14 -16.87 -8.57
N SER A 4 10.36 -16.21 -7.72
CA SER A 4 10.25 -14.76 -7.57
C SER A 4 9.54 -14.47 -6.25
N LEU A 5 10.02 -13.50 -5.47
CA LEU A 5 9.36 -13.07 -4.22
C LEU A 5 8.01 -12.41 -4.54
N PRO A 6 6.93 -12.73 -3.80
CA PRO A 6 5.66 -12.06 -4.00
C PRO A 6 5.76 -10.60 -3.53
N SER A 7 5.27 -9.66 -4.32
CA SER A 7 5.25 -8.24 -3.91
C SER A 7 4.23 -7.91 -2.80
N CYS A 8 3.24 -8.79 -2.61
CA CYS A 8 2.27 -8.73 -1.53
C CYS A 8 1.91 -10.16 -1.10
N ALA A 9 1.82 -10.40 0.19
CA ALA A 9 1.50 -11.70 0.75
C ALA A 9 0.67 -11.60 2.04
N ALA A 10 0.02 -12.71 2.38
CA ALA A 10 -0.49 -12.98 3.72
C ALA A 10 0.10 -14.30 4.22
N PHE A 11 0.12 -14.46 5.54
CA PHE A 11 0.77 -15.60 6.20
C PHE A 11 -0.27 -16.32 7.05
N GLN A 12 -0.72 -17.49 6.59
CA GLN A 12 -1.69 -18.31 7.31
C GLN A 12 -0.95 -19.30 8.22
N SER A 13 -1.21 -19.27 9.52
CA SER A 13 -0.61 -20.25 10.43
C SER A 13 -1.21 -21.63 10.20
N LYS A 14 -0.34 -22.64 10.27
CA LYS A 14 -0.71 -24.06 10.24
C LYS A 14 -1.32 -24.53 11.57
N SER A 15 -1.05 -23.84 12.68
CA SER A 15 -1.51 -24.26 14.01
C SER A 15 -3.00 -24.00 14.23
N ASN A 16 -3.53 -22.86 13.75
CA ASN A 16 -4.94 -22.49 13.95
C ASN A 16 -5.70 -22.07 12.67
N GLY A 17 -5.03 -22.01 11.51
CA GLY A 17 -5.65 -21.60 10.25
C GLY A 17 -5.95 -20.10 10.12
N LYS A 18 -5.59 -19.28 11.12
CA LYS A 18 -5.73 -17.83 11.09
C LYS A 18 -4.57 -17.17 10.35
N TYR A 19 -4.80 -15.96 9.88
CA TYR A 19 -3.78 -15.13 9.27
C TYR A 19 -3.07 -14.30 10.32
N LEU A 20 -1.76 -14.11 10.14
CA LEU A 20 -1.02 -13.12 10.88
C LEU A 20 -1.57 -11.72 10.55
N ARG A 21 -1.80 -10.92 11.58
CA ARG A 21 -2.47 -9.62 11.49
C ARG A 21 -1.69 -8.57 12.27
N TYR A 22 -1.55 -7.39 11.68
CA TYR A 22 -1.15 -6.18 12.38
C TYR A 22 -2.26 -5.72 13.33
N TYR A 23 -1.95 -5.68 14.62
CA TYR A 23 -2.93 -5.31 15.65
C TYR A 23 -3.08 -3.79 15.72
N VAL A 24 -4.33 -3.33 15.63
CA VAL A 24 -4.72 -1.94 15.85
C VAL A 24 -5.63 -1.91 17.06
N GLY A 25 -5.13 -1.37 18.17
CA GLY A 25 -5.93 -1.06 19.36
C GLY A 25 -6.42 0.39 19.32
N ASP A 26 -7.51 0.66 20.03
CA ASP A 26 -8.02 2.02 20.20
C ASP A 26 -7.25 2.83 21.27
N ASP A 27 -6.44 2.15 22.11
CA ASP A 27 -5.58 2.72 23.15
C ASP A 27 -4.11 2.27 23.01
N GLU A 28 -3.20 2.87 23.79
CA GLU A 28 -1.81 2.39 24.02
C GLU A 28 -1.80 1.06 24.82
N GLY A 29 -2.55 0.07 24.35
CA GLY A 29 -2.52 -1.29 24.87
C GLY A 29 -1.22 -2.01 24.50
N ALA A 30 -0.83 -3.01 25.28
CA ALA A 30 0.43 -3.74 25.10
C ALA A 30 0.62 -4.39 23.71
N LYS A 31 -0.47 -4.72 22.98
CA LYS A 31 -0.40 -5.24 21.59
C LYS A 31 -0.19 -4.20 20.52
N ASN A 32 -0.28 -2.91 20.82
CA ASN A 32 -0.32 -1.91 19.78
C ASN A 32 0.95 -2.03 18.92
N GLN A 33 0.77 -2.07 17.59
CA GLN A 33 1.83 -2.28 16.60
C GLN A 33 2.42 -3.70 16.52
N LEU A 34 2.05 -4.61 17.41
CA LEU A 34 2.46 -6.02 17.34
C LEU A 34 1.68 -6.77 16.27
N LEU A 35 2.22 -7.94 15.91
CA LEU A 35 1.59 -8.87 15.00
C LEU A 35 0.96 -10.01 15.79
N ASP A 36 -0.34 -10.25 15.63
CA ASP A 36 -1.04 -11.33 16.32
C ASP A 36 -1.70 -12.32 15.35
N LEU A 37 -2.01 -13.51 15.86
CA LEU A 37 -2.56 -14.60 15.07
C LEU A 37 -4.08 -14.66 15.16
N SER A 38 -4.73 -13.56 14.79
CA SER A 38 -6.19 -13.37 14.90
C SER A 38 -6.90 -13.07 13.57
N GLY A 39 -6.17 -12.97 12.45
CA GLY A 39 -6.73 -12.58 11.17
C GLY A 39 -7.66 -13.64 10.56
N ASP A 40 -8.83 -13.22 10.10
CA ASP A 40 -9.84 -14.11 9.51
C ASP A 40 -9.73 -14.25 7.98
N ASP A 41 -9.21 -13.22 7.30
CA ASP A 41 -9.13 -13.16 5.83
C ASP A 41 -7.93 -12.33 5.36
N VAL A 42 -7.69 -12.35 4.04
CA VAL A 42 -6.61 -11.58 3.37
C VAL A 42 -7.10 -10.30 2.67
N LEU A 43 -8.35 -9.90 2.93
CA LEU A 43 -8.98 -8.72 2.32
C LEU A 43 -8.66 -7.46 3.11
N ASN A 44 -8.47 -7.60 4.41
CA ASN A 44 -8.18 -6.50 5.31
C ASN A 44 -6.72 -6.00 5.16
N PRO A 45 -6.45 -4.66 5.16
CA PRO A 45 -5.08 -4.13 5.20
C PRO A 45 -4.22 -4.66 6.34
N TYR A 46 -4.81 -5.07 7.46
CA TYR A 46 -4.09 -5.57 8.63
C TYR A 46 -3.43 -6.93 8.40
N THR A 47 -3.93 -7.76 7.49
CA THR A 47 -3.40 -9.13 7.26
C THR A 47 -2.51 -9.22 6.02
N ARG A 48 -2.23 -8.08 5.39
CA ARG A 48 -1.49 -7.98 4.13
C ARG A 48 -0.13 -7.31 4.38
N PHE A 49 0.90 -7.89 3.77
CA PHE A 49 2.26 -7.43 3.92
C PHE A 49 2.96 -7.33 2.56
N HIS A 50 3.70 -6.24 2.37
CA HIS A 50 4.67 -6.14 1.29
C HIS A 50 5.93 -6.91 1.67
N VAL A 51 6.48 -7.65 0.71
CA VAL A 51 7.74 -8.36 0.87
C VAL A 51 8.73 -7.76 -0.14
N GLU A 52 9.79 -7.17 0.37
CA GLU A 52 10.79 -6.43 -0.40
C GLU A 52 12.14 -7.12 -0.25
N ALA A 53 12.84 -7.37 -1.36
CA ALA A 53 14.17 -7.98 -1.29
C ALA A 53 15.18 -7.00 -0.66
N SER A 54 16.12 -7.53 0.13
CA SER A 54 17.22 -6.72 0.65
C SER A 54 18.09 -6.17 -0.48
N SER A 55 18.59 -4.95 -0.29
CA SER A 55 19.50 -4.30 -1.23
C SER A 55 20.96 -4.74 -1.05
N LYS A 56 21.32 -5.22 0.15
CA LYS A 56 22.69 -5.60 0.53
C LYS A 56 22.90 -7.11 0.72
N HIS A 57 21.84 -7.87 1.00
CA HIS A 57 21.97 -9.27 1.41
C HIS A 57 21.09 -10.21 0.59
N ASP A 58 21.70 -11.02 -0.28
CA ASP A 58 21.00 -11.98 -1.12
C ASP A 58 20.15 -12.96 -0.28
N GLY A 59 18.88 -13.10 -0.65
CA GLY A 59 17.95 -14.03 -0.01
C GLY A 59 17.34 -13.55 1.31
N LEU A 60 17.70 -12.36 1.80
CA LEU A 60 17.01 -11.69 2.90
C LEU A 60 15.95 -10.72 2.37
N VAL A 61 14.92 -10.48 3.18
CA VAL A 61 13.79 -9.63 2.83
C VAL A 61 13.42 -8.70 3.97
N HIS A 62 12.86 -7.56 3.61
CA HIS A 62 12.06 -6.72 4.49
C HIS A 62 10.60 -7.10 4.36
N ILE A 63 9.87 -7.07 5.47
CA ILE A 63 8.43 -7.27 5.49
C ILE A 63 7.80 -5.99 6.03
N ARG A 64 6.84 -5.44 5.30
CA ARG A 64 6.23 -4.13 5.60
C ARG A 64 4.72 -4.26 5.64
N CYS A 65 4.09 -3.75 6.69
CA CYS A 65 2.64 -3.77 6.85
C CYS A 65 1.96 -2.94 5.76
N CYS A 66 0.92 -3.47 5.09
CA CYS A 66 0.13 -2.68 4.14
C CYS A 66 -0.68 -1.57 4.83
N TYR A 67 -1.07 -1.75 6.09
CA TYR A 67 -1.88 -0.77 6.81
C TYR A 67 -1.14 0.53 7.13
N ASN A 68 -0.01 0.47 7.83
CA ASN A 68 0.72 1.67 8.29
C ASN A 68 2.01 1.95 7.51
N ASN A 69 2.30 1.13 6.49
CA ASN A 69 3.54 1.17 5.71
C ASN A 69 4.84 1.05 6.54
N LYS A 70 4.80 0.59 7.79
CA LYS A 70 6.00 0.38 8.61
C LYS A 70 6.57 -1.03 8.46
N TYR A 71 7.88 -1.14 8.59
CA TYR A 71 8.63 -2.38 8.52
C TYR A 71 8.53 -3.19 9.81
N TRP A 72 8.60 -4.50 9.66
CA TRP A 72 8.74 -5.43 10.77
C TRP A 72 10.10 -5.26 11.41
N VAL A 73 10.11 -5.14 12.73
CA VAL A 73 11.31 -5.01 13.55
C VAL A 73 11.14 -5.80 14.84
N ALA A 74 12.23 -6.37 15.34
CA ALA A 74 12.23 -6.96 16.68
C ALA A 74 12.38 -5.86 17.73
N GLN A 75 11.49 -5.85 18.72
CA GLN A 75 11.54 -4.91 19.83
C GLN A 75 11.39 -5.63 21.17
N GLN A 76 12.17 -5.21 22.16
CA GLN A 76 11.96 -5.68 23.54
C GLN A 76 10.72 -4.98 24.10
N GLY A 77 9.81 -5.78 24.67
CA GLY A 77 8.57 -5.29 25.25
C GLY A 77 8.30 -5.91 26.61
N CYS A 78 7.08 -5.72 27.11
CA CYS A 78 6.59 -6.39 28.31
C CYS A 78 5.63 -7.52 27.92
N PRO A 79 5.77 -8.74 28.47
CA PRO A 79 6.91 -9.23 29.27
C PRO A 79 8.22 -9.19 28.47
N ASP A 80 9.37 -9.20 29.17
CA ASP A 80 10.77 -9.03 28.67
C ASP A 80 11.15 -10.08 27.61
N GLU A 81 10.53 -9.92 26.45
CA GLU A 81 10.55 -10.79 25.29
C GLU A 81 10.77 -9.94 24.06
N TRP A 82 11.30 -10.57 23.02
CA TRP A 82 11.54 -9.94 21.73
C TRP A 82 10.31 -10.12 20.84
N TRP A 83 9.48 -9.10 20.75
CA TRP A 83 8.27 -9.08 19.93
C TRP A 83 8.59 -8.66 18.50
N ILE A 84 7.82 -9.16 17.53
CA ILE A 84 7.86 -8.63 16.17
C ILE A 84 6.75 -7.60 16.00
N ALA A 85 7.14 -6.37 15.68
CA ALA A 85 6.24 -5.24 15.52
C ALA A 85 6.35 -4.61 14.14
N GLY A 86 5.24 -4.13 13.59
CA GLY A 86 5.21 -3.29 12.39
C GLY A 86 5.46 -1.82 12.74
N GLY A 87 6.65 -1.53 13.28
CA GLY A 87 6.96 -0.26 13.95
C GLY A 87 8.09 0.56 13.32
N ALA A 88 8.94 -0.04 12.47
CA ALA A 88 10.10 0.66 11.91
C ALA A 88 9.72 1.53 10.71
N ASP A 89 10.19 2.76 10.69
CA ASP A 89 9.90 3.74 9.64
C ASP A 89 10.67 3.49 8.34
N GLU A 90 11.91 3.02 8.47
CA GLU A 90 12.84 2.78 7.36
C GLU A 90 13.45 1.38 7.49
N PRO A 91 13.89 0.77 6.37
CA PRO A 91 14.57 -0.51 6.42
C PRO A 91 15.98 -0.36 7.01
N GLU A 92 16.38 -1.27 7.89
CA GLU A 92 17.74 -1.36 8.44
C GLU A 92 18.37 -2.69 8.05
N GLU A 93 19.52 -2.63 7.36
CA GLU A 93 20.22 -3.76 6.77
C GLU A 93 21.55 -4.10 7.45
N ASP A 94 21.97 -3.33 8.45
CA ASP A 94 23.06 -3.72 9.33
C ASP A 94 22.59 -4.82 10.30
N LEU A 95 23.08 -6.04 10.10
CA LEU A 95 22.74 -7.21 10.90
C LEU A 95 23.17 -7.08 12.38
N SER A 96 24.08 -6.14 12.70
CA SER A 96 24.51 -5.90 14.08
C SER A 96 23.62 -4.92 14.84
N GLN A 97 22.76 -4.17 14.14
CA GLN A 97 21.83 -3.23 14.78
C GLN A 97 20.63 -3.96 15.36
N GLN A 98 20.20 -3.55 16.54
CA GLN A 98 18.96 -4.07 17.14
C GLN A 98 17.72 -3.71 16.32
N SER A 99 17.77 -2.59 15.59
CA SER A 99 16.72 -2.13 14.68
C SER A 99 16.69 -2.85 13.33
N CYS A 100 17.53 -3.87 13.12
CA CYS A 100 17.57 -4.67 11.88
C CYS A 100 16.17 -5.17 11.49
N THR A 101 15.74 -4.90 10.27
CA THR A 101 14.40 -5.26 9.75
C THR A 101 14.42 -6.49 8.83
N LEU A 102 15.57 -7.16 8.74
CA LEU A 102 15.79 -8.26 7.81
C LEU A 102 15.32 -9.61 8.35
N PHE A 103 14.58 -10.32 7.52
CA PHE A 103 14.13 -11.69 7.75
C PHE A 103 14.57 -12.60 6.61
N GLN A 104 14.76 -13.87 6.93
CA GLN A 104 14.87 -14.94 5.95
C GLN A 104 13.59 -15.79 6.00
N LEU A 105 12.95 -15.98 4.85
CA LEU A 105 11.80 -16.89 4.71
C LEU A 105 12.34 -18.29 4.46
N LYS A 106 12.44 -19.12 5.50
CA LYS A 106 12.99 -20.47 5.41
C LYS A 106 11.89 -21.48 5.06
N PRO A 107 11.92 -22.14 3.89
CA PRO A 107 10.96 -23.18 3.55
C PRO A 107 11.10 -24.39 4.48
N VAL A 108 9.99 -25.05 4.78
CA VAL A 108 9.99 -26.33 5.49
C VAL A 108 10.29 -27.44 4.49
N ALA A 109 11.23 -28.34 4.83
CA ALA A 109 11.72 -29.36 3.89
C ALA A 109 10.62 -30.27 3.33
N GLU A 110 9.60 -30.56 4.13
CA GLU A 110 8.47 -31.43 3.78
C GLU A 110 7.35 -30.72 3.01
N ASP A 111 7.25 -29.39 3.12
CA ASP A 111 6.22 -28.57 2.49
C ASP A 111 6.83 -27.24 2.01
N PRO A 112 7.27 -27.15 0.75
CA PRO A 112 7.95 -25.96 0.23
C PRO A 112 7.04 -24.72 0.13
N ASN A 113 5.72 -24.87 0.27
CA ASN A 113 4.77 -23.76 0.35
C ASN A 113 4.59 -23.22 1.78
N THR A 114 5.18 -23.92 2.76
CA THR A 114 5.20 -23.53 4.16
C THR A 114 6.57 -22.97 4.51
N ILE A 115 6.57 -21.84 5.22
CA ILE A 115 7.76 -21.10 5.61
C ILE A 115 7.81 -20.88 7.12
N ARG A 116 9.01 -20.65 7.63
CA ARG A 116 9.29 -20.10 8.95
C ARG A 116 10.03 -18.78 8.79
N PHE A 117 9.72 -17.83 9.66
CA PHE A 117 10.48 -16.58 9.70
C PHE A 117 11.73 -16.77 10.55
N HIS A 118 12.87 -16.31 10.03
CA HIS A 118 14.12 -16.27 10.75
C HIS A 118 14.65 -14.84 10.74
N HIS A 119 14.70 -14.20 11.90
CA HIS A 119 15.20 -12.84 12.05
C HIS A 119 16.72 -12.82 11.83
N ALA A 120 17.18 -12.04 10.86
CA ALA A 120 18.58 -12.08 10.42
C ALA A 120 19.54 -11.49 11.46
N GLY A 121 19.20 -10.34 12.07
CA GLY A 121 20.06 -9.71 13.09
C GLY A 121 20.20 -10.53 14.39
N LEU A 122 19.09 -11.06 14.91
CA LEU A 122 19.09 -11.88 16.13
C LEU A 122 19.47 -13.35 15.92
N GLY A 123 19.49 -13.84 14.67
CA GLY A 123 19.85 -15.24 14.35
C GLY A 123 18.88 -16.28 14.93
N LYS A 124 17.60 -15.93 15.06
CA LYS A 124 16.56 -16.74 15.73
C LYS A 124 15.30 -16.83 14.88
N TYR A 125 14.46 -17.83 15.17
CA TYR A 125 13.17 -18.02 14.48
C TYR A 125 12.06 -17.20 15.14
N SER A 126 10.96 -17.00 14.43
CA SER A 126 9.74 -16.45 15.02
C SER A 126 8.77 -17.57 15.41
N GLY A 127 8.21 -17.43 16.61
CA GLY A 127 7.17 -18.30 17.16
C GLY A 127 5.98 -17.47 17.65
N ILE A 128 4.92 -18.16 18.04
CA ILE A 128 3.74 -17.52 18.64
C ILE A 128 3.86 -17.62 20.15
N PHE A 129 3.76 -16.48 20.82
CA PHE A 129 3.84 -16.45 22.27
C PHE A 129 2.63 -17.11 22.91
N SER A 130 2.91 -18.03 23.82
CA SER A 130 1.94 -18.64 24.74
C SER A 130 2.56 -18.69 26.14
N ASP A 131 2.01 -17.93 27.07
CA ASP A 131 2.44 -18.01 28.47
C ASP A 131 1.68 -19.12 29.19
N SER A 132 2.37 -20.20 29.56
CA SER A 132 1.80 -21.27 30.37
C SER A 132 1.68 -20.91 31.86
N ASN A 133 2.30 -19.82 32.29
CA ASN A 133 2.47 -19.44 33.70
C ASN A 133 1.61 -18.26 34.15
N ASN A 134 0.69 -17.76 33.31
CA ASN A 134 -0.24 -16.66 33.63
C ASN A 134 0.47 -15.37 34.13
N ARG A 135 1.70 -15.10 33.68
CA ARG A 135 2.48 -13.90 34.02
C ARG A 135 2.29 -12.76 33.01
N ALA A 136 1.88 -13.08 31.80
CA ALA A 136 1.58 -12.11 30.77
C ALA A 136 0.19 -11.48 30.97
N ASP A 137 0.08 -10.21 30.60
CA ASP A 137 -1.21 -9.59 30.30
C ASP A 137 -1.90 -10.45 29.23
N GLU A 138 -3.19 -10.81 29.41
CA GLU A 138 -3.98 -11.53 28.38
C GLU A 138 -3.88 -10.81 27.02
N GLY A 139 -3.64 -9.50 27.10
CA GLY A 139 -3.31 -8.60 26.02
C GLY A 139 -1.99 -8.83 25.30
N VAL A 140 -1.24 -9.95 25.37
CA VAL A 140 -0.15 -10.25 24.38
C VAL A 140 -0.14 -11.69 23.89
N GLN A 141 -1.15 -12.49 24.29
CA GLN A 141 -1.26 -13.87 23.84
C GLN A 141 -1.46 -13.93 22.33
N SER A 142 -0.83 -14.95 21.71
CA SER A 142 -0.86 -15.17 20.26
C SER A 142 -0.14 -14.11 19.41
N CYS A 143 0.69 -13.26 20.03
CA CYS A 143 1.57 -12.34 19.32
C CYS A 143 2.83 -13.05 18.80
N LEU A 144 3.34 -12.58 17.68
CA LEU A 144 4.58 -13.06 17.08
C LEU A 144 5.78 -12.54 17.88
N HIS A 145 6.64 -13.46 18.29
CA HIS A 145 7.87 -13.15 19.01
C HIS A 145 9.06 -13.89 18.40
N VAL A 146 10.26 -13.52 18.81
CA VAL A 146 11.49 -14.24 18.52
C VAL A 146 11.67 -15.37 19.53
N GLY A 147 11.72 -16.61 19.03
CA GLY A 147 11.86 -17.83 19.82
C GLY A 147 12.93 -18.77 19.26
N SER A 148 12.95 -20.01 19.78
CA SER A 148 13.81 -21.06 19.25
C SER A 148 13.23 -21.71 17.99
N GLU A 149 14.00 -22.56 17.32
CA GLU A 149 13.52 -23.32 16.15
C GLU A 149 12.40 -24.29 16.54
N GLU A 150 12.47 -24.89 17.71
CA GLU A 150 11.45 -25.82 18.24
C GLU A 150 10.11 -25.12 18.53
N GLN A 151 10.17 -23.82 18.86
CA GLN A 151 8.99 -22.98 19.10
C GLN A 151 8.51 -22.26 17.84
N SER A 152 9.16 -22.49 16.69
CA SER A 152 8.87 -21.74 15.47
C SER A 152 7.49 -22.08 14.91
N GLU A 153 6.73 -21.03 14.57
CA GLU A 153 5.43 -21.18 13.92
C GLU A 153 5.63 -21.37 12.42
N GLN A 154 4.74 -22.16 11.81
CA GLN A 154 4.79 -22.51 10.40
C GLN A 154 3.66 -21.79 9.66
N PHE A 155 4.01 -21.06 8.61
CA PHE A 155 3.06 -20.27 7.83
C PHE A 155 2.97 -20.78 6.40
N THR A 156 1.75 -21.02 5.91
CA THR A 156 1.52 -21.12 4.48
C THR A 156 1.56 -19.73 3.86
N LEU A 157 2.43 -19.56 2.85
CA LEU A 157 2.57 -18.32 2.12
C LEU A 157 1.42 -18.16 1.11
N VAL A 158 0.57 -17.16 1.31
CA VAL A 158 -0.50 -16.83 0.37
C VAL A 158 -0.06 -15.64 -0.49
N ILE A 159 0.17 -15.89 -1.78
CA ILE A 159 0.56 -14.85 -2.74
C ILE A 159 -0.67 -14.03 -3.12
N LEU A 160 -0.60 -12.72 -2.89
CA LEU A 160 -1.71 -11.80 -3.12
C LEU A 160 -1.40 -10.82 -4.25
N SER A 161 -2.48 -10.28 -4.81
CA SER A 161 -2.39 -9.04 -5.58
C SER A 161 -1.93 -7.90 -4.67
N GLN A 162 -1.21 -6.90 -5.18
CA GLN A 162 -0.91 -5.71 -4.37
C GLN A 162 -2.20 -4.94 -4.02
N ARG A 163 -3.13 -4.87 -4.98
CA ARG A 163 -4.41 -4.18 -4.82
C ARG A 163 -5.61 -5.10 -5.07
N LEU A 164 -6.68 -4.91 -4.32
CA LEU A 164 -7.98 -5.54 -4.57
C LEU A 164 -8.75 -4.73 -5.61
N LEU A 165 -9.59 -5.41 -6.40
CA LEU A 165 -10.47 -4.71 -7.33
C LEU A 165 -11.62 -4.03 -6.58
N PRO A 166 -12.12 -2.89 -7.07
CA PRO A 166 -13.38 -2.32 -6.62
C PRO A 166 -14.52 -3.32 -6.72
N LYS A 167 -15.55 -3.15 -5.89
CA LYS A 167 -16.76 -3.98 -5.94
C LYS A 167 -17.45 -3.89 -7.31
N TYR A 168 -17.56 -2.69 -7.88
CA TYR A 168 -18.15 -2.48 -9.21
C TYR A 168 -17.07 -2.04 -10.18
N VAL A 169 -16.95 -2.76 -11.30
CA VAL A 169 -15.86 -2.56 -12.26
C VAL A 169 -16.37 -2.66 -13.69
N CYS A 170 -15.74 -1.89 -14.56
CA CYS A 170 -15.77 -2.06 -16.01
C CYS A 170 -14.34 -2.39 -16.45
N PHE A 171 -14.19 -3.39 -17.32
CA PHE A 171 -12.89 -3.76 -17.87
C PHE A 171 -12.76 -3.24 -19.29
N LYS A 172 -11.70 -2.49 -19.58
CA LYS A 172 -11.41 -1.98 -20.91
C LYS A 172 -10.19 -2.69 -21.49
N GLY A 173 -10.36 -3.25 -22.68
CA GLY A 173 -9.29 -3.92 -23.41
C GLY A 173 -8.31 -2.93 -24.03
N GLU A 174 -7.19 -3.48 -24.49
CA GLU A 174 -6.20 -2.79 -25.32
C GLU A 174 -6.77 -2.28 -26.65
N ASN A 175 -7.89 -2.85 -27.12
CA ASN A 175 -8.64 -2.35 -28.27
C ASN A 175 -9.46 -1.08 -27.99
N GLY A 176 -9.37 -0.54 -26.76
CA GLY A 176 -10.05 0.68 -26.33
C GLY A 176 -11.54 0.49 -26.02
N ARG A 177 -12.04 -0.76 -26.00
CA ARG A 177 -13.46 -1.07 -25.77
C ARG A 177 -13.68 -1.76 -24.43
N TYR A 178 -14.83 -1.51 -23.83
CA TYR A 178 -15.26 -2.16 -22.60
C TYR A 178 -15.78 -3.58 -22.87
N LEU A 179 -15.51 -4.46 -21.91
CA LEU A 179 -15.97 -5.83 -21.87
C LEU A 179 -17.45 -5.87 -21.52
N SER A 180 -18.27 -6.16 -22.53
CA SER A 180 -19.73 -6.16 -22.48
C SER A 180 -20.27 -7.60 -22.53
N GLY A 181 -21.33 -7.87 -21.77
CA GLY A 181 -22.09 -9.10 -21.87
C GLY A 181 -22.99 -9.11 -23.10
N GLN A 182 -22.82 -10.09 -23.99
CA GLN A 182 -23.63 -10.23 -25.21
C GLN A 182 -24.13 -11.67 -25.42
N LEU A 183 -25.40 -11.80 -25.81
CA LEU A 183 -25.96 -13.07 -26.24
C LEU A 183 -25.55 -13.35 -27.68
N LEU A 184 -24.58 -14.24 -27.86
CA LEU A 184 -24.05 -14.61 -29.19
C LEU A 184 -24.08 -16.13 -29.36
N ASN A 185 -24.71 -16.60 -30.43
CA ASN A 185 -24.91 -18.04 -30.71
C ASN A 185 -25.57 -18.79 -29.53
N GLY A 186 -26.55 -18.16 -28.88
CA GLY A 186 -27.28 -18.73 -27.74
C GLY A 186 -26.46 -18.86 -26.46
N ARG A 187 -25.32 -18.16 -26.36
CA ARG A 187 -24.40 -18.22 -25.22
C ARG A 187 -24.13 -16.82 -24.67
N ASN A 188 -23.99 -16.72 -23.36
CA ASN A 188 -23.70 -15.47 -22.64
C ASN A 188 -22.20 -15.15 -22.73
N GLN A 189 -21.78 -14.54 -23.84
CA GLN A 189 -20.39 -14.20 -24.10
C GLN A 189 -20.01 -12.88 -23.44
N LEU A 190 -18.70 -12.72 -23.18
CA LEU A 190 -18.10 -11.47 -22.71
C LEU A 190 -17.19 -10.94 -23.81
N LEU A 191 -17.55 -9.81 -24.42
CA LEU A 191 -16.91 -9.27 -25.63
C LEU A 191 -16.42 -7.82 -25.44
N PHE A 192 -15.19 -7.53 -25.85
CA PHE A 192 -14.63 -6.17 -25.86
C PHE A 192 -15.21 -5.35 -27.02
N SER A 193 -16.41 -4.82 -26.81
CA SER A 193 -17.29 -4.36 -27.90
C SER A 193 -17.89 -2.97 -27.66
N SER A 194 -18.17 -2.60 -26.41
CA SER A 194 -18.76 -1.31 -26.09
C SER A 194 -17.72 -0.20 -26.01
N GLN A 195 -18.10 1.03 -26.38
CA GLN A 195 -17.24 2.21 -26.25
C GLN A 195 -17.68 3.12 -25.10
N ASP A 196 -18.83 2.81 -24.49
CA ASP A 196 -19.46 3.60 -23.46
C ASP A 196 -19.44 2.84 -22.13
N ILE A 197 -18.89 3.46 -21.09
CA ILE A 197 -18.88 2.89 -19.74
C ILE A 197 -20.29 2.88 -19.11
N ALA A 198 -21.19 3.72 -19.61
CA ALA A 198 -22.59 3.77 -19.19
C ALA A 198 -23.47 2.69 -19.83
N ASP A 199 -22.93 1.91 -20.77
CA ASP A 199 -23.63 0.75 -21.32
C ASP A 199 -23.92 -0.27 -20.20
N PRO A 200 -25.18 -0.61 -19.91
CA PRO A 200 -25.52 -1.49 -18.80
C PRO A 200 -24.93 -2.91 -18.96
N THR A 201 -24.46 -3.26 -20.15
CA THR A 201 -23.81 -4.54 -20.41
C THR A 201 -22.35 -4.61 -19.97
N THR A 202 -21.69 -3.48 -19.67
CA THR A 202 -20.25 -3.42 -19.34
C THR A 202 -19.95 -3.53 -17.86
N ARG A 203 -20.95 -3.37 -17.00
CA ARG A 203 -20.77 -3.43 -15.56
C ARG A 203 -20.63 -4.87 -15.07
N HIS A 204 -19.63 -5.08 -14.21
CA HIS A 204 -19.39 -6.33 -13.50
C HIS A 204 -19.25 -6.06 -12.00
N THR A 205 -19.69 -7.02 -11.19
CA THR A 205 -19.47 -7.01 -9.73
C THR A 205 -18.33 -7.96 -9.39
N SER A 206 -17.25 -7.46 -8.79
CA SER A 206 -16.19 -8.29 -8.21
C SER A 206 -16.49 -8.59 -6.73
N ILE A 207 -16.29 -9.84 -6.33
CA ILE A 207 -16.49 -10.30 -4.95
C ILE A 207 -15.24 -11.08 -4.55
N ALA A 208 -14.46 -10.49 -3.66
CA ALA A 208 -13.24 -11.10 -3.17
C ALA A 208 -13.54 -12.16 -2.09
N ASN A 209 -12.82 -13.26 -2.14
CA ASN A 209 -12.89 -14.36 -1.19
C ASN A 209 -11.82 -14.20 -0.11
N SER A 210 -12.04 -14.82 1.05
CA SER A 210 -11.12 -14.75 2.20
C SER A 210 -9.70 -15.25 1.93
N ASN A 211 -9.49 -16.01 0.85
CA ASN A 211 -8.20 -16.54 0.40
C ASN A 211 -7.49 -15.68 -0.67
N GLY A 212 -8.06 -14.54 -1.07
CA GLY A 212 -7.46 -13.59 -2.01
C GLY A 212 -7.82 -13.82 -3.48
N THR A 213 -8.55 -14.90 -3.78
CA THR A 213 -9.22 -15.07 -5.08
C THR A 213 -10.49 -14.21 -5.14
N MET A 214 -11.11 -14.11 -6.31
CA MET A 214 -12.39 -13.45 -6.48
C MET A 214 -13.29 -14.20 -7.46
N VAL A 215 -14.60 -14.03 -7.30
CA VAL A 215 -15.58 -14.32 -8.33
C VAL A 215 -16.00 -13.00 -8.99
N ILE A 216 -16.32 -13.04 -10.28
CA ILE A 216 -16.73 -11.85 -11.04
C ILE A 216 -18.11 -12.14 -11.63
N LYS A 217 -19.09 -11.27 -11.37
CA LYS A 217 -20.45 -11.37 -11.88
C LYS A 217 -20.64 -10.40 -13.04
N SER A 218 -21.21 -10.86 -14.15
CA SER A 218 -21.79 -9.94 -15.14
C SER A 218 -23.12 -9.45 -14.60
N ASP A 219 -23.24 -8.14 -14.39
CA ASP A 219 -24.48 -7.58 -13.84
C ASP A 219 -25.62 -7.67 -14.84
N HIS A 220 -25.31 -7.56 -16.13
CA HIS A 220 -26.26 -7.72 -17.22
C HIS A 220 -26.93 -9.10 -17.24
N PHE A 221 -26.15 -10.16 -17.09
CA PHE A 221 -26.70 -11.52 -17.08
C PHE A 221 -27.13 -11.99 -15.69
N GLY A 222 -26.69 -11.33 -14.62
CA GLY A 222 -26.86 -11.80 -13.24
C GLY A 222 -26.10 -13.10 -12.95
N LEU A 223 -25.09 -13.44 -13.75
CA LEU A 223 -24.35 -14.71 -13.69
C LEU A 223 -22.84 -14.48 -13.53
N PHE A 224 -22.19 -15.40 -12.84
CA PHE A 224 -20.76 -15.39 -12.60
C PHE A 224 -19.97 -15.90 -13.79
N TRP A 225 -18.82 -15.27 -13.99
CA TRP A 225 -17.79 -15.64 -14.95
C TRP A 225 -17.31 -17.05 -14.66
N ARG A 226 -17.20 -17.84 -15.72
CA ARG A 226 -16.73 -19.21 -15.65
C ARG A 226 -15.85 -19.52 -16.87
N ASN A 227 -14.73 -20.15 -16.60
CA ASN A 227 -13.86 -20.72 -17.61
C ASN A 227 -14.44 -22.04 -18.15
N ILE A 228 -14.80 -22.07 -19.44
CA ILE A 228 -15.40 -23.23 -20.11
C ILE A 228 -14.33 -24.04 -20.84
N HIS A 229 -13.26 -24.42 -20.13
CA HIS A 229 -12.10 -25.10 -20.71
C HIS A 229 -12.29 -26.61 -20.98
N ARG A 230 -13.53 -27.12 -20.97
CA ARG A 230 -13.84 -28.58 -20.97
C ARG A 230 -13.52 -29.33 -22.28
N SER A 231 -12.79 -28.71 -23.21
CA SER A 231 -12.16 -29.39 -24.34
C SER A 231 -10.94 -28.61 -24.81
N ASN A 232 -9.97 -29.30 -25.43
CA ASN A 232 -8.72 -28.77 -25.98
C ASN A 232 -8.88 -27.68 -27.07
N LEU A 233 -10.03 -27.02 -27.18
CA LEU A 233 -10.39 -26.16 -28.30
C LEU A 233 -10.61 -24.69 -27.95
N SER A 234 -10.76 -24.27 -26.69
CA SER A 234 -10.63 -22.86 -26.23
C SER A 234 -11.05 -22.67 -24.78
N ALA A 235 -10.28 -21.88 -24.02
CA ALA A 235 -10.55 -21.52 -22.63
C ALA A 235 -11.35 -20.20 -22.53
N TRP A 236 -12.52 -20.14 -23.16
CA TRP A 236 -13.38 -18.96 -23.11
C TRP A 236 -13.92 -18.71 -21.71
N ILE A 237 -14.04 -17.44 -21.33
CA ILE A 237 -14.73 -17.00 -20.12
C ILE A 237 -16.13 -16.54 -20.50
N ARG A 238 -17.16 -17.07 -19.81
CA ARG A 238 -18.57 -16.76 -20.05
C ARG A 238 -19.32 -16.50 -18.75
N ALA A 239 -20.46 -15.81 -18.84
CA ALA A 239 -21.37 -15.64 -17.71
C ALA A 239 -22.38 -16.80 -17.66
N GLU A 240 -22.03 -17.89 -16.98
CA GLU A 240 -22.85 -19.11 -16.95
C GLU A 240 -23.10 -19.66 -15.53
N SER A 241 -22.33 -19.26 -14.52
CA SER A 241 -22.49 -19.82 -13.17
C SER A 241 -23.52 -19.03 -12.35
N SER A 242 -24.47 -19.72 -11.71
CA SER A 242 -25.51 -19.10 -10.88
C SER A 242 -25.20 -19.11 -9.37
N ASP A 243 -24.19 -19.86 -8.94
CA ASP A 243 -23.86 -20.06 -7.53
C ASP A 243 -22.46 -19.51 -7.21
N PRO A 244 -22.33 -18.47 -6.36
CA PRO A 244 -21.05 -17.96 -5.89
C PRO A 244 -20.45 -18.78 -4.74
N SER A 245 -21.26 -19.58 -4.04
CA SER A 245 -20.83 -20.32 -2.85
C SER A 245 -20.06 -21.60 -3.20
N ASN A 246 -20.29 -22.13 -4.41
CA ASN A 246 -19.52 -23.22 -4.96
C ASN A 246 -18.23 -22.66 -5.59
N LEU A 247 -17.17 -22.56 -4.78
CA LEU A 247 -15.82 -22.08 -5.14
C LEU A 247 -15.11 -23.02 -6.12
N HIS A 248 -15.76 -23.33 -7.25
CA HIS A 248 -15.22 -24.15 -8.31
C HIS A 248 -14.06 -23.39 -8.97
N PRO A 249 -12.87 -23.99 -9.17
CA PRO A 249 -11.69 -23.32 -9.72
C PRO A 249 -11.94 -22.52 -11.00
N ASP A 250 -12.78 -23.03 -11.92
CA ASP A 250 -13.22 -22.33 -13.14
C ASP A 250 -13.89 -20.96 -12.93
N THR A 251 -14.40 -20.67 -11.75
CA THR A 251 -15.10 -19.41 -11.43
C THR A 251 -14.22 -18.44 -10.64
N LEU A 252 -13.02 -18.87 -10.26
CA LEU A 252 -12.11 -18.12 -9.42
C LEU A 252 -11.05 -17.44 -10.27
N PHE A 253 -10.80 -16.17 -9.92
CA PHE A 253 -9.84 -15.32 -10.58
C PHE A 253 -8.91 -14.65 -9.56
N GLN A 254 -7.76 -14.19 -10.02
CA GLN A 254 -6.86 -13.35 -9.23
C GLN A 254 -6.33 -12.21 -10.11
N ALA A 255 -6.40 -10.98 -9.59
CA ALA A 255 -5.91 -9.80 -10.30
C ALA A 255 -4.44 -9.53 -9.96
N PHE A 256 -3.65 -9.08 -10.92
CA PHE A 256 -2.27 -8.64 -10.68
C PHE A 256 -2.04 -7.30 -11.34
N LEU A 257 -1.44 -6.37 -10.61
CA LEU A 257 -1.04 -5.07 -11.17
C LEU A 257 0.16 -5.28 -12.10
N LEU A 258 0.07 -4.75 -13.30
CA LEU A 258 1.12 -4.80 -14.30
C LEU A 258 1.95 -3.51 -14.24
N SER A 259 3.19 -3.56 -14.73
CA SER A 259 4.12 -2.42 -14.69
C SER A 259 3.63 -1.19 -15.46
N ASN A 260 2.72 -1.37 -16.41
CA ASN A 260 2.11 -0.28 -17.19
C ASN A 260 0.87 0.33 -16.52
N GLY A 261 0.49 -0.10 -15.31
CA GLY A 261 -0.68 0.38 -14.59
C GLY A 261 -1.99 -0.35 -14.91
N GLY A 262 -2.01 -1.22 -15.93
CA GLY A 262 -3.14 -2.12 -16.17
C GLY A 262 -3.12 -3.31 -15.22
N ILE A 263 -4.14 -4.17 -15.32
CA ILE A 263 -4.23 -5.42 -14.57
C ILE A 263 -4.19 -6.63 -15.51
N GLY A 264 -3.64 -7.74 -15.03
CA GLY A 264 -3.86 -9.07 -15.59
C GLY A 264 -4.80 -9.86 -14.69
N LEU A 265 -5.74 -10.62 -15.27
CA LEU A 265 -6.62 -11.53 -14.52
C LEU A 265 -6.20 -12.97 -14.75
N LEU A 266 -5.71 -13.66 -13.73
CA LEU A 266 -5.40 -15.09 -13.77
C LEU A 266 -6.65 -15.91 -13.47
N SER A 267 -6.99 -16.87 -14.33
CA SER A 267 -8.04 -17.87 -14.05
C SER A 267 -7.44 -19.05 -13.30
N ILE A 268 -7.98 -19.36 -12.12
CA ILE A 268 -7.49 -20.45 -11.27
C ILE A 268 -7.79 -21.83 -11.88
N GLY A 269 -8.89 -21.95 -12.64
CA GLY A 269 -9.28 -23.24 -13.25
C GLY A 269 -8.26 -23.83 -14.22
N ASN A 270 -7.43 -23.00 -14.86
CA ASN A 270 -6.43 -23.45 -15.82
C ASN A 270 -5.07 -22.75 -15.71
N ASN A 271 -4.87 -21.93 -14.67
CA ASN A 271 -3.64 -21.16 -14.40
C ASN A 271 -3.15 -20.34 -15.61
N ARG A 272 -4.08 -19.69 -16.32
CA ARG A 272 -3.79 -18.83 -17.47
C ARG A 272 -4.41 -17.45 -17.31
N TYR A 273 -3.70 -16.44 -17.82
CA TYR A 273 -4.18 -15.08 -17.89
C TYR A 273 -5.30 -14.94 -18.91
N CYS A 274 -6.32 -14.20 -18.50
CA CYS A 274 -7.40 -13.74 -19.35
C CYS A 274 -6.84 -12.72 -20.34
N MET A 275 -7.27 -12.84 -21.59
CA MET A 275 -6.90 -11.97 -22.68
C MET A 275 -8.07 -11.77 -23.62
N ARG A 276 -8.04 -10.68 -24.40
CA ARG A 276 -8.87 -10.58 -25.59
C ARG A 276 -8.39 -11.59 -26.63
N ASN A 277 -9.32 -12.42 -27.10
CA ASN A 277 -9.07 -13.43 -28.11
C ASN A 277 -10.10 -13.35 -29.24
N ARG A 278 -9.75 -13.90 -30.41
CA ARG A 278 -10.57 -13.85 -31.61
C ARG A 278 -10.72 -15.24 -32.22
N SER A 279 -11.96 -15.60 -32.53
CA SER A 279 -12.31 -16.71 -33.41
C SER A 279 -13.43 -16.28 -34.37
N PRO A 280 -13.72 -17.06 -35.42
CA PRO A 280 -14.84 -16.76 -36.33
C PRO A 280 -16.19 -16.59 -35.61
N ASP A 281 -16.41 -17.36 -34.54
CA ASP A 281 -17.66 -17.33 -33.77
C ASP A 281 -17.65 -16.30 -32.64
N VAL A 282 -16.47 -15.83 -32.22
CA VAL A 282 -16.27 -14.95 -31.06
C VAL A 282 -15.16 -13.94 -31.41
N PRO A 283 -15.49 -12.79 -32.03
CA PRO A 283 -14.50 -11.94 -32.67
C PRO A 283 -13.56 -11.21 -31.70
N ASP A 284 -14.02 -10.83 -30.52
CA ASP A 284 -13.23 -10.08 -29.53
C ASP A 284 -13.64 -10.50 -28.11
N GLY A 285 -13.64 -11.80 -27.85
CA GLY A 285 -14.10 -12.37 -26.57
C GLY A 285 -13.01 -12.49 -25.51
N LEU A 286 -13.42 -12.65 -24.26
CA LEU A 286 -12.53 -12.93 -23.14
C LEU A 286 -12.17 -14.42 -23.06
N ALA A 287 -10.87 -14.75 -23.05
CA ALA A 287 -10.39 -16.12 -22.89
C ALA A 287 -9.18 -16.21 -21.94
N ALA A 288 -9.14 -17.23 -21.08
CA ALA A 288 -7.98 -17.57 -20.25
C ALA A 288 -6.97 -18.41 -21.04
N ALA A 289 -6.26 -17.79 -21.98
CA ALA A 289 -5.44 -18.50 -22.97
C ALA A 289 -3.93 -18.28 -22.83
N GLU A 290 -3.49 -17.26 -22.08
CA GLU A 290 -2.09 -16.84 -22.03
C GLU A 290 -1.35 -17.31 -20.76
N ILE A 291 -0.06 -17.61 -20.86
CA ILE A 291 0.78 -18.05 -19.73
C ILE A 291 1.53 -16.85 -19.12
N ALA A 292 1.89 -15.85 -19.94
CA ALA A 292 2.67 -14.70 -19.50
C ALA A 292 1.87 -13.38 -19.52
N PRO A 293 2.00 -12.51 -18.50
CA PRO A 293 1.24 -11.26 -18.42
C PRO A 293 1.74 -10.15 -19.37
N SER A 294 2.78 -10.40 -20.16
CA SER A 294 3.44 -9.39 -21.00
C SER A 294 2.73 -9.09 -22.31
N ARG A 295 1.76 -9.90 -22.74
CA ARG A 295 1.03 -9.66 -23.99
C ARG A 295 0.06 -8.49 -23.86
N PRO A 296 0.01 -7.55 -24.83
CA PRO A 296 -0.92 -6.41 -24.77
C PRO A 296 -2.39 -6.83 -24.59
N GLN A 297 -2.79 -7.96 -25.18
CA GLN A 297 -4.16 -8.49 -25.10
C GLN A 297 -4.55 -8.96 -23.69
N VAL A 298 -3.58 -9.23 -22.80
CA VAL A 298 -3.81 -9.60 -21.39
C VAL A 298 -4.12 -8.37 -20.54
N VAL A 299 -3.65 -7.19 -20.96
CA VAL A 299 -3.78 -5.96 -20.19
C VAL A 299 -5.24 -5.50 -20.21
N LEU A 300 -5.83 -5.42 -19.03
CA LEU A 300 -7.15 -4.84 -18.81
C LEU A 300 -7.00 -3.57 -17.99
N TRP A 301 -7.71 -2.51 -18.38
CA TRP A 301 -7.86 -1.33 -17.56
C TRP A 301 -9.13 -1.46 -16.73
N CYS A 302 -8.99 -1.34 -15.42
CA CYS A 302 -10.10 -1.42 -14.49
C CYS A 302 -10.60 -0.01 -14.19
N GLU A 303 -11.84 0.28 -14.59
CA GLU A 303 -12.51 1.55 -14.35
C GLU A 303 -13.72 1.34 -13.43
N GLU A 304 -13.96 2.30 -12.54
CA GLU A 304 -15.14 2.30 -11.65
C GLU A 304 -16.32 3.00 -12.37
N PRO A 305 -17.51 2.38 -12.48
CA PRO A 305 -18.69 3.02 -13.08
C PRO A 305 -19.36 4.01 -12.11
N VAL A 306 -18.59 5.01 -11.67
CA VAL A 306 -18.94 6.00 -10.64
C VAL A 306 -18.93 7.40 -11.25
N LEU A 307 -20.00 8.16 -11.04
CA LEU A 307 -20.13 9.56 -11.48
C LEU A 307 -19.43 10.52 -10.52
N SER A 308 -19.64 10.31 -9.22
CA SER A 308 -19.05 11.13 -8.17
C SER A 308 -18.86 10.32 -6.91
N ARG A 309 -17.83 10.67 -6.14
CA ARG A 309 -17.47 10.06 -4.88
C ARG A 309 -17.42 11.12 -3.78
N GLU A 310 -18.02 10.80 -2.66
CA GLU A 310 -17.90 11.56 -1.42
C GLU A 310 -17.16 10.72 -0.38
N ILE A 311 -16.19 11.33 0.29
CA ILE A 311 -15.41 10.72 1.36
C ILE A 311 -15.56 11.56 2.60
N GLY A 312 -15.95 10.93 3.70
CA GLY A 312 -16.16 11.59 5.00
C GLY A 312 -15.92 10.63 6.15
N ASP A 313 -16.26 11.07 7.36
CA ASP A 313 -16.04 10.33 8.61
C ASP A 313 -14.62 9.78 8.72
N ILE A 314 -13.66 10.66 8.45
CA ILE A 314 -12.23 10.33 8.41
C ILE A 314 -11.66 10.31 9.82
N GLU A 315 -11.09 9.18 10.21
CA GLU A 315 -10.36 9.04 11.47
C GLU A 315 -8.89 8.76 11.20
N PHE A 316 -8.02 9.74 11.44
CA PHE A 316 -6.58 9.59 11.32
C PHE A 316 -6.00 8.84 12.52
N ARG A 317 -5.05 7.95 12.25
CA ARG A 317 -4.28 7.21 13.26
C ARG A 317 -2.84 7.73 13.27
N VAL A 318 -2.67 8.97 13.74
CA VAL A 318 -1.38 9.70 13.77
C VAL A 318 -0.28 8.95 14.53
N SER A 319 -0.63 8.24 15.61
CA SER A 319 0.30 7.40 16.37
C SER A 319 0.88 6.23 15.56
N GLN A 320 0.26 5.89 14.43
CA GLN A 320 0.69 4.83 13.52
C GLN A 320 1.43 5.34 12.31
N ALA A 321 1.66 6.64 12.24
CA ALA A 321 2.22 7.23 11.04
C ALA A 321 3.69 6.90 10.86
N ARG A 322 4.06 6.78 9.59
CA ARG A 322 5.42 6.51 9.15
C ARG A 322 6.10 7.81 8.75
N ILE A 323 7.36 8.03 9.15
CA ILE A 323 8.16 9.20 8.73
C ILE A 323 9.46 8.70 8.07
N TYR A 324 9.73 9.08 6.84
CA TYR A 324 10.81 8.49 6.04
C TYR A 324 11.43 9.51 5.06
N ASP A 325 12.50 9.11 4.37
CA ASP A 325 13.24 9.93 3.41
C ASP A 325 13.75 11.25 4.03
N GLU A 326 14.18 11.23 5.31
CA GLU A 326 14.68 12.45 5.98
C GLU A 326 16.00 12.89 5.31
N ARG A 327 16.04 14.11 4.80
CA ARG A 327 17.23 14.70 4.18
C ARG A 327 17.46 16.14 4.62
N THR A 328 18.72 16.55 4.65
CA THR A 328 19.09 17.94 4.92
C THR A 328 19.02 18.77 3.64
N LEU A 329 18.30 19.88 3.70
CA LEU A 329 18.19 20.87 2.63
C LEU A 329 18.96 22.14 2.99
N THR A 330 19.56 22.77 1.99
CA THR A 330 20.01 24.17 2.09
C THR A 330 18.92 25.04 1.49
N LEU A 331 18.27 25.85 2.32
CA LEU A 331 17.17 26.72 1.92
C LEU A 331 17.67 28.02 1.28
N ALA A 332 18.70 28.61 1.88
CA ALA A 332 19.33 29.83 1.38
C ALA A 332 20.77 29.96 1.88
N THR A 333 21.59 30.68 1.12
CA THR A 333 22.96 31.03 1.49
C THR A 333 23.22 32.48 1.15
N ALA A 334 23.80 33.23 2.09
CA ALA A 334 24.25 34.58 1.88
C ALA A 334 25.66 34.77 2.42
N SER A 335 26.45 35.66 1.82
CA SER A 335 27.79 35.96 2.31
C SER A 335 28.10 37.43 2.21
N ALA A 336 28.90 37.93 3.16
CA ALA A 336 29.45 39.27 3.14
C ALA A 336 30.93 39.22 3.55
N THR A 337 31.68 40.26 3.21
CA THR A 337 33.11 40.38 3.55
C THR A 337 33.37 41.67 4.31
N ASN A 338 34.06 41.56 5.44
CA ASN A 338 34.52 42.70 6.23
C ASN A 338 36.01 42.97 5.96
N HIS A 339 36.28 44.02 5.16
CA HIS A 339 37.63 44.49 4.86
C HIS A 339 38.17 45.52 5.86
N THR A 340 37.43 45.78 6.96
CA THR A 340 37.86 46.76 7.97
C THR A 340 38.67 46.09 9.08
N SER A 341 39.39 46.91 9.84
CA SER A 341 40.16 46.49 11.01
C SER A 341 39.31 46.33 12.29
N SER A 342 37.99 46.50 12.21
CA SER A 342 37.05 46.39 13.33
C SER A 342 35.91 45.42 13.04
N VAL A 343 35.21 44.97 14.08
CA VAL A 343 33.99 44.16 13.92
C VAL A 343 32.92 44.95 13.17
N MET A 344 32.29 44.32 12.17
CA MET A 344 31.21 44.91 11.38
C MET A 344 29.91 44.13 11.61
N ARG A 345 28.82 44.81 11.97
CA ARG A 345 27.51 44.20 12.14
C ARG A 345 26.73 44.24 10.84
N VAL A 346 26.43 43.08 10.26
CA VAL A 346 25.72 42.96 8.98
C VAL A 346 24.37 42.28 9.18
N ARG A 347 23.33 42.80 8.52
CA ARG A 347 22.01 42.17 8.44
C ARG A 347 21.88 41.43 7.12
N PHE A 348 21.77 40.11 7.20
CA PHE A 348 21.42 39.26 6.06
C PHE A 348 19.90 39.15 5.95
N THR A 349 19.38 39.29 4.73
CA THR A 349 18.00 38.96 4.37
C THR A 349 18.07 37.84 3.34
N MET A 350 17.39 36.73 3.62
CA MET A 350 17.43 35.53 2.80
C MET A 350 16.01 35.10 2.50
N ASP A 351 15.70 35.01 1.21
CA ASP A 351 14.40 34.57 0.71
C ASP A 351 14.52 33.14 0.21
N PHE A 352 13.56 32.29 0.59
CA PHE A 352 13.48 30.90 0.13
C PHE A 352 12.02 30.50 -0.03
N THR A 353 11.77 29.33 -0.63
CA THR A 353 10.42 28.79 -0.79
C THR A 353 10.34 27.45 -0.08
N VAL A 354 9.37 27.31 0.81
CA VAL A 354 9.03 26.05 1.45
C VAL A 354 7.99 25.35 0.60
N THR A 355 8.29 24.11 0.22
CA THR A 355 7.37 23.24 -0.50
C THR A 355 6.76 22.25 0.48
N ALA A 356 5.44 22.11 0.45
CA ALA A 356 4.74 21.04 1.14
C ALA A 356 3.88 20.26 0.15
N THR A 357 3.90 18.93 0.27
CA THR A 357 3.10 18.04 -0.59
C THR A 357 2.08 17.27 0.24
N ARG A 358 0.94 16.97 -0.36
CA ARG A 358 -0.08 16.11 0.24
C ARG A 358 -0.81 15.25 -0.79
N GLY A 359 -1.26 14.07 -0.38
CA GLY A 359 -2.01 13.15 -1.24
C GLY A 359 -2.89 12.20 -0.45
N TRP A 360 -3.95 11.73 -1.10
CA TRP A 360 -4.92 10.78 -0.54
C TRP A 360 -4.87 9.51 -1.36
N SER A 361 -4.71 8.36 -0.70
CA SER A 361 -4.62 7.08 -1.39
C SER A 361 -5.20 5.94 -0.55
N SER A 362 -5.24 4.75 -1.15
CA SER A 362 -5.63 3.52 -0.47
C SER A 362 -4.49 2.51 -0.57
N SER A 363 -4.21 1.81 0.52
CA SER A 363 -3.18 0.79 0.61
C SER A 363 -3.62 -0.57 0.05
N VAL A 364 -4.92 -0.82 -0.09
CA VAL A 364 -5.44 -2.12 -0.52
C VAL A 364 -6.31 -2.01 -1.75
N MET A 365 -7.32 -1.14 -1.78
CA MET A 365 -8.20 -1.02 -2.94
C MET A 365 -7.51 -0.31 -4.11
N LEU A 366 -7.62 -0.91 -5.30
CA LEU A 366 -7.35 -0.24 -6.58
C LEU A 366 -8.44 0.80 -6.80
N ARG A 367 -8.08 2.02 -7.18
CA ARG A 367 -9.04 3.11 -7.41
C ARG A 367 -8.81 3.73 -8.78
N SER A 368 -9.89 4.13 -9.44
CA SER A 368 -9.83 4.87 -10.69
C SER A 368 -9.45 6.34 -10.42
N PRO A 369 -8.40 6.87 -11.07
CA PRO A 369 -7.94 8.25 -10.83
C PRO A 369 -8.93 9.31 -11.36
N ASN A 370 -9.84 8.92 -12.26
CA ASN A 370 -10.73 9.82 -12.98
C ASN A 370 -12.10 10.04 -12.30
N VAL A 371 -12.33 9.46 -11.12
CA VAL A 371 -13.57 9.65 -10.39
C VAL A 371 -13.52 11.00 -9.66
N ALA A 372 -14.46 11.89 -9.96
CA ALA A 372 -14.61 13.16 -9.28
C ALA A 372 -14.86 12.92 -7.79
N THR A 373 -13.90 13.29 -6.94
CA THR A 373 -13.92 12.97 -5.51
C THR A 373 -13.98 14.24 -4.68
N THR A 374 -14.96 14.30 -3.77
CA THR A 374 -15.08 15.34 -2.75
C THR A 374 -14.72 14.73 -1.40
N ILE A 375 -13.75 15.32 -0.71
CA ILE A 375 -13.28 14.85 0.60
C ILE A 375 -13.67 15.87 1.66
N SER A 376 -14.37 15.41 2.70
CA SER A 376 -14.65 16.19 3.91
C SER A 376 -13.80 15.64 5.05
N SER A 377 -12.74 16.37 5.41
CA SER A 377 -11.78 15.95 6.44
C SER A 377 -11.66 17.01 7.54
N PRO A 378 -11.23 16.60 8.75
CA PRO A 378 -10.64 17.52 9.70
C PRO A 378 -9.55 18.38 9.04
N THR A 379 -9.44 19.64 9.45
CA THR A 379 -8.38 20.54 9.01
C THR A 379 -7.07 20.01 9.56
N LEU A 380 -6.05 19.93 8.71
CA LEU A 380 -4.75 19.39 9.08
C LEU A 380 -3.78 20.54 9.37
N THR A 381 -3.18 20.53 10.55
CA THR A 381 -2.01 21.36 10.91
C THR A 381 -0.77 20.49 10.90
N THR A 382 0.42 21.07 11.14
CA THR A 382 1.67 20.30 11.25
C THR A 382 2.36 20.64 12.56
N ASP A 383 2.93 19.66 13.25
CA ASP A 383 3.86 19.89 14.36
C ASP A 383 5.29 20.19 13.88
N GLY A 384 5.47 20.25 12.56
CA GLY A 384 6.73 20.33 11.85
C GLY A 384 6.96 19.07 11.02
N ARG A 385 6.84 17.88 11.62
CA ARG A 385 7.18 16.61 10.96
C ARG A 385 5.97 15.95 10.32
N ILE A 386 4.85 15.93 11.03
CA ILE A 386 3.66 15.19 10.63
C ILE A 386 2.42 16.06 10.74
N VAL A 387 1.38 15.68 10.00
CA VAL A 387 0.06 16.31 10.12
C VAL A 387 -0.65 15.93 11.42
N ILE A 388 -1.34 16.92 11.98
CA ILE A 388 -2.21 16.80 13.14
C ILE A 388 -3.62 17.25 12.75
N PRO A 389 -4.64 16.38 12.88
CA PRO A 389 -6.03 16.74 12.70
C PRO A 389 -6.51 17.75 13.75
N THR A 390 -7.31 18.71 13.31
CA THR A 390 -7.98 19.71 14.16
C THR A 390 -9.49 19.63 13.98
N GLY A 391 -10.26 20.15 14.94
CA GLY A 391 -11.71 19.91 15.00
C GLY A 391 -12.56 20.58 13.91
N GLU A 392 -12.01 21.51 13.10
CA GLU A 392 -12.76 22.14 12.00
C GLU A 392 -12.75 21.25 10.76
N VAL A 393 -13.93 20.98 10.19
CA VAL A 393 -14.07 20.20 8.95
C VAL A 393 -13.94 21.11 7.74
N VAL A 394 -13.11 20.70 6.78
CA VAL A 394 -12.95 21.33 5.47
C VAL A 394 -13.34 20.36 4.36
N THR A 395 -13.87 20.92 3.28
CA THR A 395 -14.25 20.14 2.09
C THR A 395 -13.39 20.57 0.90
N GLU A 396 -12.75 19.60 0.24
CA GLU A 396 -11.93 19.82 -0.96
C GLU A 396 -12.30 18.87 -2.10
N GLN A 397 -12.07 19.30 -3.33
CA GLN A 397 -12.21 18.47 -4.53
C GLN A 397 -10.82 18.06 -5.03
N LEU A 398 -10.62 16.76 -5.26
CA LEU A 398 -9.37 16.22 -5.77
C LEU A 398 -9.55 14.90 -6.50
N SER A 399 -8.50 14.48 -7.20
CA SER A 399 -8.42 13.14 -7.79
C SER A 399 -7.76 12.19 -6.80
N TRP A 400 -8.40 11.05 -6.51
CA TRP A 400 -7.83 10.04 -5.63
C TRP A 400 -6.50 9.52 -6.17
N GLY A 401 -5.48 9.45 -5.31
CA GLY A 401 -4.11 9.09 -5.68
C GLY A 401 -3.27 10.24 -6.26
N ALA A 402 -3.85 11.44 -6.44
CA ALA A 402 -3.07 12.60 -6.87
C ALA A 402 -2.32 13.25 -5.70
N THR A 403 -1.15 13.81 -6.01
CA THR A 403 -0.35 14.61 -5.08
C THR A 403 -0.55 16.09 -5.42
N THR A 404 -0.92 16.88 -4.42
CA THR A 404 -0.99 18.34 -4.50
C THR A 404 0.28 18.93 -3.90
N GLU A 405 0.82 19.95 -4.56
CA GLU A 405 2.00 20.70 -4.10
C GLU A 405 1.59 22.14 -3.74
N SER A 406 2.06 22.61 -2.60
CA SER A 406 1.93 23.99 -2.15
C SER A 406 3.31 24.60 -1.97
N ARG A 407 3.44 25.88 -2.34
CA ARG A 407 4.71 26.63 -2.27
C ARG A 407 4.49 27.93 -1.54
N LEU A 408 5.20 28.13 -0.44
CA LEU A 408 5.12 29.32 0.39
C LEU A 408 6.46 30.06 0.36
N PRO A 409 6.51 31.30 -0.18
CA PRO A 409 7.70 32.11 -0.09
C PRO A 409 7.89 32.59 1.36
N GLU A 410 9.09 32.43 1.88
CA GLU A 410 9.51 32.89 3.19
C GLU A 410 10.71 33.81 3.08
N SER A 411 10.83 34.74 4.04
CA SER A 411 11.95 35.66 4.14
C SER A 411 12.41 35.72 5.59
N VAL A 412 13.70 35.47 5.82
CA VAL A 412 14.29 35.49 7.15
C VAL A 412 15.41 36.51 7.23
N GLN A 413 15.43 37.27 8.32
CA GLN A 413 16.47 38.24 8.62
C GLN A 413 17.34 37.77 9.78
N ARG A 414 18.67 37.85 9.59
CA ARG A 414 19.65 37.50 10.63
C ARG A 414 20.74 38.55 10.70
N VAL A 415 21.04 39.00 11.91
CA VAL A 415 22.16 39.91 12.17
C VAL A 415 23.36 39.11 12.66
N VAL A 416 24.52 39.34 12.06
CA VAL A 416 25.78 38.68 12.39
C VAL A 416 26.87 39.72 12.62
N ASP A 417 27.64 39.55 13.69
CA ASP A 417 28.82 40.35 13.98
C ASP A 417 30.02 39.69 13.30
N MET A 418 30.53 40.35 12.25
CA MET A 418 31.63 39.84 11.43
C MET A 418 32.97 40.36 11.97
N PRO A 419 33.92 39.47 12.35
CA PRO A 419 35.25 39.89 12.77
C PRO A 419 35.99 40.69 11.68
N ALA A 420 36.99 41.46 12.08
CA ALA A 420 37.87 42.17 11.16
C ALA A 420 38.54 41.21 10.17
N MET A 421 38.69 41.62 8.91
CA MET A 421 39.35 40.82 7.86
C MET A 421 38.79 39.40 7.73
N THR A 422 37.46 39.26 7.72
CA THR A 422 36.79 37.97 7.49
C THR A 422 35.70 38.05 6.42
N LYS A 423 35.55 36.95 5.68
CA LYS A 423 34.34 36.65 4.92
C LYS A 423 33.45 35.75 5.79
N VAL A 424 32.21 36.15 5.96
CA VAL A 424 31.21 35.37 6.70
C VAL A 424 30.15 34.89 5.72
N THR A 425 29.92 33.58 5.70
CA THR A 425 28.85 32.92 4.96
C THR A 425 27.82 32.39 5.94
N VAL A 426 26.57 32.80 5.79
CA VAL A 426 25.41 32.33 6.54
C VAL A 426 24.62 31.39 5.66
N THR A 427 24.38 30.18 6.15
CA THR A 427 23.61 29.14 5.46
C THR A 427 22.41 28.77 6.30
N TYR A 428 21.21 28.86 5.72
CA TYR A 428 19.99 28.34 6.31
C TYR A 428 19.80 26.89 5.86
N ARG A 429 19.74 25.98 6.83
CA ARG A 429 19.47 24.57 6.60
C ARG A 429 18.17 24.16 7.22
N ALA A 430 17.55 23.14 6.65
CA ALA A 430 16.38 22.51 7.21
C ALA A 430 16.44 21.01 6.95
N ARG A 431 15.53 20.27 7.57
CA ARG A 431 15.26 18.88 7.21
C ARG A 431 13.97 18.81 6.44
N GLU A 432 13.91 17.91 5.47
CA GLU A 432 12.67 17.54 4.80
C GLU A 432 12.47 16.05 5.03
N SER A 433 11.25 15.68 5.40
CA SER A 433 10.83 14.29 5.53
C SER A 433 9.49 14.09 4.85
N LYS A 434 9.24 12.85 4.43
CA LYS A 434 7.93 12.39 3.99
C LYS A 434 7.23 11.67 5.12
N TYR A 435 5.92 11.62 5.05
CA TYR A 435 5.11 10.87 5.99
C TYR A 435 3.93 10.19 5.33
N ASP A 436 3.49 9.08 5.93
CA ASP A 436 2.25 8.37 5.62
C ASP A 436 1.43 8.25 6.91
N VAL A 437 0.19 8.75 6.92
CA VAL A 437 -0.73 8.65 8.05
C VAL A 437 -1.92 7.76 7.69
N PRO A 438 -2.12 6.61 8.36
CA PRO A 438 -3.27 5.77 8.13
C PRO A 438 -4.57 6.44 8.56
N PHE A 439 -5.65 6.19 7.83
CA PHE A 439 -6.99 6.63 8.22
C PHE A 439 -8.08 5.64 7.80
N SER A 440 -9.17 5.61 8.59
CA SER A 440 -10.43 5.00 8.17
C SER A 440 -11.35 6.06 7.56
N TYR A 441 -12.27 5.66 6.69
CA TYR A 441 -13.19 6.60 6.03
C TYR A 441 -14.47 5.92 5.58
N ARG A 442 -15.57 6.68 5.57
CA ARG A 442 -16.80 6.33 4.87
C ARG A 442 -16.77 6.90 3.46
N GLN A 443 -17.14 6.06 2.49
CA GLN A 443 -17.26 6.43 1.09
C GLN A 443 -18.72 6.31 0.65
N VAL A 444 -19.20 7.30 -0.09
CA VAL A 444 -20.49 7.28 -0.79
C VAL A 444 -20.23 7.48 -2.28
N ASP A 445 -20.54 6.47 -3.08
CA ASP A 445 -20.42 6.52 -4.53
C ASP A 445 -21.80 6.70 -5.16
N LYS A 446 -21.91 7.69 -6.04
CA LYS A 446 -23.04 7.80 -6.96
C LYS A 446 -22.67 7.09 -8.26
N MET A 447 -23.31 5.96 -8.50
CA MET A 447 -23.07 5.10 -9.66
C MET A 447 -23.67 5.72 -10.94
N ILE A 448 -23.20 5.27 -12.11
CA ILE A 448 -23.69 5.77 -13.42
C ILE A 448 -25.18 5.49 -13.65
N ASP A 449 -25.73 4.43 -13.06
CA ASP A 449 -27.17 4.13 -13.11
C ASP A 449 -27.99 4.92 -12.07
N GLY A 450 -27.34 5.78 -11.29
CA GLY A 450 -27.96 6.61 -10.25
C GLY A 450 -28.09 5.93 -8.89
N GLU A 451 -27.67 4.66 -8.74
CA GLU A 451 -27.58 4.00 -7.43
C GLU A 451 -26.58 4.74 -6.52
N GLU A 452 -26.89 4.84 -5.24
CA GLU A 452 -25.95 5.33 -4.22
C GLU A 452 -25.47 4.17 -3.37
N VAL A 453 -24.15 3.99 -3.31
CA VAL A 453 -23.50 2.89 -2.57
C VAL A 453 -22.64 3.49 -1.47
N THR A 454 -22.91 3.11 -0.22
CA THR A 454 -22.11 3.52 0.93
C THR A 454 -21.28 2.36 1.47
N LEU A 455 -19.99 2.57 1.70
CA LEU A 455 -19.05 1.57 2.22
C LEU A 455 -18.10 2.19 3.25
N GLN A 456 -17.70 1.39 4.25
CA GLN A 456 -16.68 1.74 5.22
C GLN A 456 -15.34 1.12 4.82
N PHE A 457 -14.26 1.89 4.92
CA PHE A 457 -12.90 1.47 4.61
C PHE A 457 -11.94 1.77 5.77
N TYR A 458 -10.87 0.98 5.82
CA TYR A 458 -9.80 1.06 6.84
C TYR A 458 -8.40 1.07 6.20
N ASP A 459 -8.33 1.36 4.90
CA ASP A 459 -7.12 1.26 4.09
C ASP A 459 -6.61 2.62 3.60
N GLY A 460 -7.10 3.72 4.17
CA GLY A 460 -6.72 5.08 3.76
C GLY A 460 -5.30 5.41 4.16
N ILE A 461 -4.55 6.06 3.26
CA ILE A 461 -3.22 6.61 3.53
C ILE A 461 -3.18 8.06 3.07
N TYR A 462 -2.97 8.96 4.04
CA TYR A 462 -2.69 10.36 3.77
C TYR A 462 -1.18 10.56 3.76
N SER A 463 -0.64 10.82 2.58
CA SER A 463 0.80 11.00 2.38
C SER A 463 1.14 12.47 2.23
N GLY A 464 2.36 12.85 2.59
CA GLY A 464 2.86 14.19 2.34
C GLY A 464 4.34 14.33 2.63
N GLY A 465 4.82 15.56 2.49
CA GLY A 465 6.21 15.90 2.79
C GLY A 465 6.31 17.35 3.25
N ASN A 466 7.06 17.56 4.33
CA ASN A 466 7.19 18.84 5.01
C ASN A 466 8.65 19.17 5.29
N VAL A 467 8.97 20.47 5.24
CA VAL A 467 10.24 21.02 5.72
C VAL A 467 10.11 21.40 7.19
N HIS A 468 11.06 20.98 8.01
CA HIS A 468 11.08 21.22 9.45
C HIS A 468 12.51 21.39 9.98
N SER A 469 12.62 21.63 11.30
CA SER A 469 13.91 21.71 12.01
C SER A 469 14.91 22.68 11.34
N VAL A 470 14.45 23.90 11.05
CA VAL A 470 15.28 24.94 10.43
C VAL A 470 16.40 25.36 11.38
N THR A 471 17.63 25.35 10.91
CA THR A 471 18.84 25.78 11.62
C THR A 471 19.65 26.77 10.80
N PHE A 472 20.49 27.57 11.48
CA PHE A 472 21.43 28.48 10.83
C PHE A 472 22.86 28.01 11.11
N GLU A 473 23.69 28.02 10.08
CA GLU A 473 25.12 27.77 10.16
C GLU A 473 25.86 29.03 9.72
N THR A 474 26.92 29.38 10.44
CA THR A 474 27.79 30.51 10.09
C THR A 474 29.20 29.99 9.90
N LYS A 475 29.79 30.28 8.74
CA LYS A 475 31.17 29.93 8.42
C LYS A 475 31.97 31.21 8.25
N GLU A 476 33.05 31.33 9.01
CA GLU A 476 34.01 32.44 8.92
C GLU A 476 35.27 31.98 8.19
N GLU A 477 35.71 32.76 7.23
CA GLU A 477 36.94 32.54 6.48
C GLU A 477 37.81 33.79 6.62
N LYS A 478 39.05 33.63 7.08
CA LYS A 478 40.02 34.73 7.09
C LYS A 478 40.33 35.11 5.64
N ILE A 479 40.35 36.41 5.36
CA ILE A 479 40.82 36.92 4.07
C ILE A 479 42.26 37.38 4.20
N ASP A 480 43.07 37.04 3.20
CA ASP A 480 44.45 37.50 3.13
C ASP A 480 44.48 39.03 2.98
N GLN A 481 45.47 39.66 3.62
CA GLN A 481 45.69 41.11 3.56
C GLN A 481 46.17 41.57 2.19
#